data_AF-A0A2V6CMD0-F1
#
_entry.id   AF-A0A2V6CMD0-F1
#
_cell.length_a   1.000
_cell.length_b   1.000
_cell.length_c   1.000
_cell.angle_alpha   90.00
_cell.angle_beta   90.00
_cell.angle_gamma   90.00
#
_symmetry.space_group_name_H-M   'P 1'
#
loop_
_entity.id
_entity.type
_entity.pdbx_description
1 polymer ?
#
loop_
_entity_poly.entity_id
_entity_poly.type
_entity_poly.pdbx_seq_one_letter_code
_entity_poly.pdbx_strand_id
1 'polypeptide(L)'
;MIVLLTALTCLAAVLLLVVVAVNLVRIIDALEWIGGTPISWLAKIRFGLRAIETETGQLAPLVTNLNTGLAALDDGLRQVERDLSAAVTSLRRGKS
;
A
#
# COMPACT_ATOMS: atom_id res chain seq x y z
N MET A 1 -4.86 36.11 -56.29
CA MET A 1 -5.83 35.53 -55.33
C MET A 1 -5.45 34.11 -54.94
N ILE A 2 -5.29 33.18 -55.89
CA ILE A 2 -4.89 31.78 -55.59
C ILE A 2 -3.56 31.71 -54.82
N VAL A 3 -2.51 32.42 -55.27
CA VAL A 3 -1.20 32.43 -54.61
C VAL A 3 -1.27 32.87 -53.14
N LEU A 4 -2.09 33.88 -52.82
CA LEU A 4 -2.30 34.35 -51.45
C LEU A 4 -2.95 33.25 -50.59
N LEU A 5 -3.99 32.59 -51.12
CA LEU A 5 -4.67 31.52 -50.43
C LEU A 5 -3.75 30.32 -50.22
N THR A 6 -2.96 29.94 -51.23
CA THR A 6 -1.97 28.86 -51.13
C THR A 6 -0.91 29.18 -50.06
N ALA A 7 -0.40 30.41 -50.03
CA ALA A 7 0.55 30.85 -49.01
C ALA A 7 -0.08 30.80 -47.60
N LEU A 8 -1.33 31.23 -47.46
CA LEU A 8 -2.05 31.19 -46.19
C LEU A 8 -2.29 29.76 -45.71
N THR A 9 -2.68 28.85 -46.60
CA THR A 9 -2.87 27.42 -46.26
C THR A 9 -1.55 26.75 -45.89
N CYS A 10 -0.46 27.06 -46.60
CA CYS A 10 0.87 26.57 -46.25
C CYS A 10 1.30 27.06 -44.86
N LEU A 11 1.08 28.34 -44.57
CA LEU A 11 1.35 28.92 -43.25
C LEU A 11 0.50 28.27 -42.15
N ALA A 12 -0.79 28.03 -42.40
CA ALA A 12 -1.67 27.34 -41.46
C ALA A 12 -1.21 25.90 -41.18
N ALA A 13 -0.77 25.16 -42.20
CA ALA A 13 -0.25 23.81 -42.05
C ALA A 13 1.05 23.79 -41.22
N VAL A 14 1.95 24.75 -41.44
CA VAL A 14 3.17 24.90 -40.65
C VAL A 14 2.84 25.24 -39.20
N LEU A 15 1.90 26.17 -38.95
CA LEU A 15 1.47 26.51 -37.60
C LEU A 15 0.88 25.30 -36.87
N LEU A 16 0.05 24.50 -37.55
CA LEU A 16 -0.50 23.28 -36.99
C LEU A 16 0.63 22.32 -36.57
N LEU A 17 1.62 22.09 -37.45
CA LEU A 17 2.77 21.26 -37.13
C LEU A 17 3.54 21.76 -35.91
N VAL A 18 3.77 23.07 -35.81
CA VAL A 18 4.43 23.69 -34.65
C VAL A 18 3.62 23.44 -33.37
N VAL A 19 2.29 23.65 -33.41
CA VAL A 19 1.42 23.42 -32.26
C VAL A 19 1.47 21.95 -31.82
N VAL A 20 1.42 21.02 -32.76
CA VAL A 20 1.52 19.57 -32.45
C VAL A 20 2.86 19.25 -31.82
N ALA A 21 3.96 19.72 -32.41
CA ALA A 21 5.31 19.48 -31.91
C ALA A 21 5.49 20.01 -30.47
N VAL A 22 5.04 21.23 -30.20
CA VAL A 22 5.11 21.82 -28.85
C VAL A 22 4.32 21.00 -27.84
N ASN A 23 3.11 20.56 -28.19
CA ASN A 23 2.31 19.75 -27.27
C ASN A 23 2.92 18.37 -27.03
N LEU A 24 3.52 17.74 -28.04
CA LEU A 24 4.22 16.46 -27.87
C LEU A 24 5.41 16.60 -26.91
N VAL A 25 6.21 17.66 -27.04
CA VAL A 25 7.32 17.92 -26.11
C VAL A 25 6.79 18.06 -24.67
N ARG A 26 5.71 18.84 -24.47
CA ARG A 26 5.11 19.02 -23.14
C ARG A 26 4.58 17.71 -22.54
N ILE A 27 4.03 16.83 -23.37
CA ILE A 27 3.55 15.51 -22.94
C ILE A 27 4.72 14.62 -22.53
N ILE A 28 5.82 14.62 -23.30
CA ILE A 28 7.03 13.86 -22.97
C ILE A 28 7.58 14.31 -21.61
N ASP A 29 7.73 15.62 -21.40
CA ASP A 29 8.20 16.17 -20.13
C ASP A 29 7.32 15.72 -18.96
N ALA A 30 6.00 15.76 -19.12
CA ALA A 30 5.06 15.33 -18.09
C ALA A 30 5.18 13.82 -17.80
N LEU A 31 5.31 12.98 -18.84
CA LEU A 31 5.49 11.54 -18.68
C LEU A 31 6.79 11.19 -17.97
N GLU A 32 7.85 11.97 -18.20
CA GLU A 32 9.14 11.76 -17.54
C GLU A 32 9.08 12.00 -16.03
N TRP A 33 8.33 13.02 -15.60
CA TRP A 33 8.01 13.26 -14.18
C TRP A 33 7.13 12.18 -13.55
N ILE A 34 6.20 11.61 -14.31
CA ILE A 34 5.29 10.56 -13.81
C ILE A 34 6.03 9.23 -13.67
N GLY A 35 6.71 8.77 -14.72
CA GLY A 35 7.18 7.39 -14.83
C GLY A 35 8.50 7.17 -15.55
N GLY A 36 9.12 8.22 -16.12
CA GLY A 36 10.30 8.06 -16.97
C GLY A 36 11.63 7.89 -16.22
N THR A 37 11.68 8.23 -14.93
CA THR A 37 12.93 8.21 -14.16
C THR A 37 12.81 7.43 -12.84
N PRO A 38 13.93 6.96 -12.26
CA PRO A 38 13.92 6.26 -10.97
C PRO A 38 13.46 7.13 -9.78
N ILE A 39 13.41 8.46 -9.96
CA ILE A 39 12.95 9.44 -8.98
C ILE A 39 11.53 9.95 -9.27
N SER A 40 10.88 9.40 -10.30
CA SER A 40 9.54 9.78 -10.72
C SER A 40 8.49 9.46 -9.65
N TRP A 41 7.29 10.00 -9.83
CA TRP A 41 6.20 9.79 -8.89
C TRP A 41 5.81 8.31 -8.75
N LEU A 42 5.70 7.58 -9.86
CA LEU A 42 5.42 6.14 -9.83
C LEU A 42 6.52 5.35 -9.10
N ALA A 43 7.78 5.74 -9.27
CA ALA A 43 8.88 5.10 -8.57
C ALA A 43 8.74 5.29 -7.05
N LYS A 44 8.44 6.50 -6.59
CA LYS A 44 8.19 6.78 -5.16
C LYS A 44 6.99 6.00 -4.62
N ILE A 45 5.88 5.97 -5.36
CA ILE A 45 4.68 5.20 -4.97
C ILE A 45 5.02 3.72 -4.86
N ARG A 46 5.75 3.15 -5.83
CA ARG A 46 6.19 1.75 -5.79
C ARG A 46 7.05 1.45 -4.57
N PHE A 47 8.01 2.33 -4.25
CA PHE A 47 8.85 2.17 -3.06
C PHE A 47 8.02 2.21 -1.77
N GLY A 48 7.12 3.20 -1.65
CA GLY A 48 6.22 3.31 -0.49
C GLY A 48 5.31 2.10 -0.35
N LEU A 49 4.70 1.64 -1.46
CA LEU A 49 3.82 0.48 -1.45
C LEU A 49 4.56 -0.80 -1.07
N ARG A 50 5.80 -0.99 -1.54
CA ARG A 50 6.64 -2.14 -1.17
C ARG A 50 7.00 -2.13 0.31
N ALA A 51 7.25 -0.96 0.90
CA ALA A 51 7.49 -0.83 2.33
C ALA A 51 6.23 -1.24 3.12
N ILE A 52 5.06 -0.72 2.73
CA ILE A 52 3.77 -1.10 3.33
C ILE A 52 3.53 -2.60 3.20
N GLU A 53 3.74 -3.19 2.03
CA GLU A 53 3.57 -4.64 1.81
C GLU A 53 4.51 -5.46 2.71
N THR A 54 5.75 -5.02 2.88
CA THR A 54 6.74 -5.70 3.73
C THR A 54 6.32 -5.67 5.20
N GLU A 55 5.86 -4.51 5.69
CA GLU A 55 5.41 -4.35 7.08
C GLU A 55 4.09 -5.06 7.34
N THR A 56 3.12 -4.89 6.45
CA THR A 56 1.77 -5.47 6.59
C THR A 56 1.73 -6.97 6.34
N GLY A 57 2.63 -7.51 5.52
CA GLY A 57 2.75 -8.95 5.29
C GLY A 57 3.06 -9.74 6.56
N GLN A 58 3.66 -9.10 7.56
CA GLN A 58 3.95 -9.72 8.87
C GLN A 58 2.74 -9.72 9.81
N LEU A 59 1.69 -8.93 9.55
CA LEU A 59 0.54 -8.82 10.46
C LEU A 59 -0.24 -10.14 10.57
N ALA A 60 -0.48 -10.82 9.46
CA ALA A 60 -1.23 -12.07 9.45
C ALA A 60 -0.63 -13.15 10.39
N PRO A 61 0.66 -13.54 10.27
CA PRO A 61 1.25 -14.50 11.19
C PRO A 61 1.33 -13.97 12.63
N LEU A 62 1.55 -12.67 12.82
CA LEU A 62 1.61 -12.07 14.17
C LEU A 62 0.27 -12.17 14.90
N VAL A 63 -0.85 -11.89 14.21
CA VAL A 63 -2.20 -12.02 14.76
C VAL A 63 -2.53 -13.48 15.06
N THR A 64 -2.18 -14.41 14.18
CA THR A 64 -2.35 -15.84 14.44
C THR A 64 -1.60 -16.27 15.70
N ASN A 65 -0.32 -15.93 15.80
CA ASN A 65 0.51 -16.28 16.97
C ASN A 65 -0.04 -15.67 18.26
N LEU A 66 -0.47 -14.42 18.21
CA LEU A 66 -1.05 -13.72 19.36
C LEU A 66 -2.36 -14.40 19.82
N ASN A 67 -3.25 -14.74 18.89
CA ASN A 67 -4.48 -15.45 19.22
C ASN A 67 -4.20 -16.83 19.80
N THR A 68 -3.23 -17.58 19.26
CA THR A 68 -2.82 -18.87 19.83
C THR A 68 -2.26 -18.72 21.24
N GLY A 69 -1.41 -17.72 21.49
CA GLY A 69 -0.88 -17.44 22.82
C GLY A 69 -1.96 -17.04 23.82
N LEU A 70 -2.93 -16.21 23.41
CA LEU A 70 -4.06 -15.82 24.25
C LEU A 70 -4.99 -17.00 24.56
N ALA A 71 -5.22 -17.90 23.60
CA ALA A 71 -6.00 -19.11 23.84
C ALA A 71 -5.31 -20.03 24.85
N ALA A 72 -3.99 -20.23 24.71
CA ALA A 72 -3.22 -21.02 25.66
C ALA A 72 -3.21 -20.39 27.06
N LEU A 73 -3.18 -19.06 27.15
CA LEU A 73 -3.27 -18.34 28.41
C LEU A 73 -4.65 -18.53 29.08
N ASP A 74 -5.75 -18.43 28.33
CA ASP A 74 -7.11 -18.69 28.85
C ASP A 74 -7.22 -20.12 29.40
N ASP A 75 -6.73 -21.10 28.66
CA ASP A 75 -6.73 -22.51 29.09
C ASP A 75 -5.93 -22.71 30.38
N GLY A 76 -4.75 -22.10 30.48
CA GLY A 76 -3.91 -22.13 31.68
C GLY A 76 -4.59 -21.48 32.88
N LEU A 77 -5.23 -20.32 32.71
CA LEU A 77 -5.96 -19.63 33.77
C LEU A 77 -7.15 -20.45 34.27
N ARG A 78 -7.91 -21.08 33.37
CA ARG A 78 -9.00 -22.01 33.74
C ARG A 78 -8.50 -23.23 34.49
N GLN A 79 -7.30 -23.71 34.19
CA GLN A 79 -6.68 -24.80 34.94
C GLN A 79 -6.33 -24.37 36.36
N VAL A 80 -5.70 -23.19 36.52
CA VAL A 80 -5.41 -22.61 37.84
C VAL A 80 -6.68 -22.43 38.66
N GLU A 81 -7.78 -21.96 38.05
CA GLU A 81 -9.08 -21.84 38.71
C GLU A 81 -9.60 -23.18 39.24
N ARG A 82 -9.55 -24.24 38.41
CA ARG A 82 -9.96 -25.59 38.82
C ARG A 82 -9.10 -26.12 39.97
N ASP A 83 -7.79 -25.98 39.89
CA ASP A 83 -6.85 -26.46 40.90
C ASP A 83 -7.05 -25.72 42.23
N LEU A 84 -7.25 -24.40 42.19
CA LEU A 84 -7.53 -23.59 43.37
C LEU A 84 -8.88 -23.97 44.02
N SER A 85 -9.92 -24.17 43.22
CA SER A 85 -11.23 -24.61 43.71
C SER A 85 -11.17 -25.99 44.37
N ALA A 86 -10.40 -26.91 43.78
CA ALA A 86 -10.15 -28.23 44.36
C ALA A 86 -9.39 -28.15 45.68
N ALA A 87 -8.35 -27.31 45.76
CA ALA A 87 -7.57 -27.08 46.98
C ALA A 87 -8.42 -26.47 48.11
N VAL A 88 -9.27 -25.49 47.80
CA VAL A 88 -10.22 -24.91 48.78
C VAL A 88 -11.18 -25.97 49.31
N THR A 89 -11.69 -26.82 48.41
CA THR A 89 -12.63 -27.88 48.79
C THR A 89 -11.96 -28.95 49.67
N SER A 90 -10.71 -29.33 49.39
CA SER A 90 -9.97 -30.30 50.21
C SER A 90 -9.64 -29.74 51.60
N LEU A 91 -9.18 -28.48 51.68
CA LEU A 91 -8.96 -27.77 52.94
C LEU A 91 -10.23 -27.68 53.80
N ARG A 92 -11.38 -27.42 53.17
CA ARG A 92 -12.68 -27.38 53.87
C ARG A 92 -13.08 -28.75 54.42
N ARG A 93 -12.79 -29.85 53.71
CA ARG A 93 -13.08 -31.22 54.19
C ARG A 93 -12.14 -31.66 55.31
N GLY A 94 -10.85 -31.31 55.26
CA GLY A 94 -9.88 -31.69 56.30
C GLY A 94 -10.03 -30.94 57.63
N LYS A 95 -10.87 -29.90 57.68
CA LYS A 95 -11.18 -29.13 58.90
C LYS A 95 -12.45 -29.59 59.62
N SER A 96 -13.23 -30.50 59.02
CA SER A 96 -14.42 -31.13 59.61
C SER A 96 -14.08 -32.50 60.19
#